data_AF-A0A2V7VSD2-F1
#
_entry.id   AF-A0A2V7VSD2-F1
#
_cell.length_a   1.000
_cell.length_b   1.000
_cell.length_c   1.000
_cell.angle_alpha   90.00
_cell.angle_beta   90.00
_cell.angle_gamma   90.00
#
_symmetry.space_group_name_H-M   'P 1'
#
loop_
_entity.id
_entity.type
_entity.pdbx_description
1 polymer ?
#
loop_
_entity_poly.entity_id
_entity_poly.type
_entity_poly.pdbx_seq_one_letter_code
_entity_poly.pdbx_strand_id
1 'polypeptide(L)'
;MLEDDVRRAREEAGLSVSEVARMANVPRQQVYALERGANVTLDTLRRIAEVIPNLNRVILGGMEIVTANEDLDEARRAVLDLFDVTKRLVAALGVISTKPASPARQTAHPPDSAVHYGGTGSETERRTAERLEKMVRQGKHKRRSDA
;
A
#
# COMPACT_ATOMS: atom_id res chain seq x y z
N MET A 1 -2.57 -19.21 -8.85
CA MET A 1 -1.77 -19.33 -10.09
C MET A 1 -0.87 -18.10 -10.16
N LEU A 2 0.24 -18.15 -10.91
CA LEU A 2 1.26 -17.07 -10.96
C LEU A 2 0.63 -15.67 -11.12
N GLU A 3 -0.30 -15.54 -12.04
CA GLU A 3 -0.98 -14.31 -12.39
C GLU A 3 -1.80 -13.72 -11.24
N ASP A 4 -2.46 -14.58 -10.45
CA ASP A 4 -3.22 -14.17 -9.27
C ASP A 4 -2.28 -13.75 -8.13
N ASP A 5 -1.16 -14.46 -7.97
CA ASP A 5 -0.18 -14.19 -6.92
C ASP A 5 0.51 -12.83 -7.17
N VAL A 6 0.88 -12.55 -8.42
CA VAL A 6 1.45 -11.26 -8.83
C VAL A 6 0.43 -10.13 -8.63
N ARG A 7 -0.82 -10.32 -9.09
CA ARG A 7 -1.87 -9.30 -8.95
C ARG A 7 -2.17 -9.01 -7.48
N ARG A 8 -2.37 -10.06 -6.67
CA ARG A 8 -2.64 -9.95 -5.24
C ARG A 8 -1.49 -9.25 -4.52
N ALA A 9 -0.25 -9.67 -4.77
CA ALA A 9 0.91 -9.06 -4.13
C ALA A 9 1.01 -7.56 -4.47
N ARG A 10 0.82 -7.19 -5.75
CA ARG A 10 0.78 -5.79 -6.17
C ARG A 10 -0.30 -4.99 -5.44
N GLU A 11 -1.51 -5.53 -5.33
CA GLU A 11 -2.65 -4.86 -4.69
C GLU A 11 -2.45 -4.69 -3.19
N GLU A 12 -1.92 -5.71 -2.51
CA GLU A 12 -1.56 -5.65 -1.09
C GLU A 12 -0.46 -4.62 -0.81
N ALA A 13 0.48 -4.43 -1.74
CA ALA A 13 1.50 -3.39 -1.68
C ALA A 13 0.95 -1.97 -2.00
N GLY A 14 -0.33 -1.85 -2.38
CA GLY A 14 -0.94 -0.58 -2.76
C GLY A 14 -0.42 0.00 -4.07
N LEU A 15 0.21 -0.83 -4.92
CA LEU A 15 0.83 -0.38 -6.17
C LEU A 15 -0.16 -0.46 -7.34
N SER A 16 -0.21 0.57 -8.16
CA SER A 16 -0.92 0.51 -9.44
C SER A 16 -0.09 -0.21 -10.51
N VAL A 17 -0.76 -0.74 -11.53
CA VAL A 17 -0.10 -1.37 -12.69
C VAL A 17 0.89 -0.42 -13.37
N SER A 18 0.56 0.88 -13.42
CA SER A 18 1.41 1.91 -14.02
C SER A 18 2.67 2.18 -13.19
N GLU A 19 2.57 2.13 -11.86
CA GLU A 19 3.72 2.29 -10.97
C GLU A 19 4.68 1.11 -11.09
N VAL A 20 4.17 -0.12 -11.06
CA VAL A 20 4.97 -1.33 -11.28
C VAL A 20 5.68 -1.29 -12.63
N ALA A 21 4.96 -0.96 -13.70
CA ALA A 21 5.53 -0.85 -15.04
C ALA A 21 6.69 0.16 -15.09
N ARG A 22 6.51 1.32 -14.45
CA ARG A 22 7.54 2.37 -14.35
C ARG A 22 8.74 1.90 -13.53
N MET A 23 8.52 1.28 -12.37
CA MET A 23 9.59 0.81 -11.48
C MET A 23 10.39 -0.31 -12.13
N ALA A 24 9.73 -1.27 -12.79
CA ALA A 24 10.36 -2.39 -13.48
C ALA A 24 10.96 -2.01 -14.85
N ASN A 25 10.76 -0.76 -15.30
CA ASN A 25 11.15 -0.28 -16.62
C ASN A 25 10.64 -1.20 -17.76
N VAL A 26 9.35 -1.54 -17.70
CA VAL A 26 8.66 -2.37 -18.71
C VAL A 26 7.40 -1.67 -19.23
N PRO A 27 6.95 -1.97 -20.46
CA PRO A 27 5.66 -1.48 -20.95
C PRO A 27 4.51 -1.93 -20.05
N ARG A 28 3.55 -1.03 -19.78
CA ARG A 28 2.35 -1.33 -18.97
C ARG A 28 1.57 -2.56 -19.46
N GLN A 29 1.55 -2.80 -20.77
CA GLN A 29 0.92 -3.98 -21.36
C GLN A 29 1.56 -5.29 -20.90
N GLN A 30 2.87 -5.32 -20.62
CA GLN A 30 3.55 -6.52 -20.13
C GLN A 30 3.12 -6.89 -18.71
N VAL A 31 2.87 -5.88 -17.85
CA VAL A 31 2.32 -6.11 -16.50
C VAL A 31 0.90 -6.66 -16.59
N TYR A 32 0.05 -6.08 -17.45
CA TYR A 32 -1.30 -6.61 -17.70
C TYR A 32 -1.29 -8.02 -18.30
N ALA A 33 -0.36 -8.32 -19.20
CA ALA A 33 -0.22 -9.64 -19.80
C ALA A 33 0.11 -10.67 -18.72
N LEU A 34 1.08 -10.36 -17.84
CA LEU A 34 1.46 -11.22 -16.73
C LEU A 34 0.28 -11.47 -15.76
N GLU A 35 -0.44 -10.42 -15.34
CA GLU A 35 -1.60 -10.54 -14.43
C GLU A 35 -2.83 -11.23 -15.04
N ARG A 36 -2.82 -11.49 -16.36
CA ARG A 36 -3.86 -12.24 -17.07
C ARG A 36 -3.41 -13.65 -17.48
N GLY A 37 -2.21 -14.08 -17.09
CA GLY A 37 -1.65 -15.38 -17.45
C GLY A 37 -1.22 -15.48 -18.91
N ALA A 38 -1.01 -14.36 -19.61
CA ALA A 38 -0.45 -14.36 -20.94
C ALA A 38 1.08 -14.54 -20.91
N ASN A 39 1.64 -15.04 -22.01
CA ASN A 39 3.08 -15.28 -22.10
C ASN A 39 3.87 -13.97 -22.01
N VAL A 40 4.81 -13.94 -21.06
CA VAL A 40 5.85 -12.91 -20.93
C VAL A 40 7.21 -13.60 -20.87
N THR A 41 8.26 -12.85 -21.18
CA THR A 41 9.62 -13.39 -21.03
C THR A 41 9.98 -13.55 -19.56
N LEU A 42 10.91 -14.46 -19.25
CA LEU A 42 11.43 -14.61 -17.88
C LEU A 42 12.12 -13.34 -17.37
N ASP A 43 12.76 -12.58 -18.26
CA ASP A 43 13.36 -11.28 -17.91
C ASP A 43 12.29 -10.25 -17.50
N THR A 44 11.19 -10.17 -18.26
CA THR A 44 10.04 -9.34 -17.91
C THR A 44 9.46 -9.73 -16.55
N LEU A 45 9.26 -11.03 -16.31
CA LEU A 45 8.75 -11.53 -15.03
C LEU A 45 9.70 -11.16 -13.88
N ARG A 46 11.01 -11.39 -14.06
CA ARG A 46 12.04 -11.05 -13.07
C ARG A 46 11.98 -9.57 -12.68
N ARG A 47 12.00 -8.66 -13.66
CA ARG A 47 11.97 -7.21 -13.41
C ARG A 47 10.70 -6.77 -12.68
N ILE A 48 9.56 -7.36 -13.04
CA ILE A 48 8.28 -7.08 -12.35
C ILE A 48 8.31 -7.62 -10.92
N ALA A 49 8.84 -8.83 -10.71
CA ALA A 49 8.89 -9.44 -9.40
C ALA A 49 9.84 -8.71 -8.43
N GLU A 50 10.97 -8.21 -8.93
CA GLU A 50 11.95 -7.45 -8.13
C GLU A 50 11.35 -6.16 -7.53
N VAL A 51 10.36 -5.54 -8.18
CA VAL A 51 9.79 -4.26 -7.73
C VAL A 51 8.54 -4.41 -6.85
N ILE A 52 8.02 -5.62 -6.68
CA ILE A 52 6.87 -5.91 -5.82
C ILE A 52 7.38 -6.44 -4.48
N PRO A 53 7.30 -5.66 -3.39
CA PRO A 53 8.05 -5.90 -2.16
C PRO A 53 7.60 -7.15 -1.38
N ASN A 54 6.34 -7.57 -1.53
CA ASN A 54 5.75 -8.72 -0.86
C ASN A 54 5.66 -9.97 -1.77
N LEU A 55 6.21 -9.90 -2.99
CA LEU A 55 6.25 -11.05 -3.90
C LEU A 55 7.58 -11.79 -3.71
N ASN A 56 7.64 -12.64 -2.69
CA ASN A 56 8.87 -13.35 -2.31
C ASN A 56 9.02 -14.73 -2.96
N ARG A 57 7.91 -15.30 -3.44
CA ARG A 57 7.86 -16.67 -3.97
C ARG A 57 6.98 -16.72 -5.20
N VAL A 58 7.47 -17.38 -6.24
CA VAL A 58 6.75 -17.58 -7.49
C VAL A 58 6.85 -19.05 -7.93
N ILE A 59 5.73 -19.67 -8.29
CA ILE A 59 5.68 -21.06 -8.76
C ILE A 59 5.47 -21.08 -10.27
N LEU A 60 6.42 -21.66 -11.02
CA LEU A 60 6.36 -21.83 -12.47
C LEU A 60 6.54 -23.31 -12.83
N GLY A 61 5.47 -23.96 -13.30
CA GLY A 61 5.54 -25.34 -13.78
C GLY A 61 6.06 -26.35 -12.74
N GLY A 62 5.82 -26.10 -11.46
CA GLY A 62 6.31 -26.93 -10.35
C GLY A 62 7.71 -26.55 -9.84
N MET A 63 8.39 -25.58 -10.47
CA MET A 63 9.61 -24.97 -9.94
C MET A 63 9.26 -23.78 -9.06
N GLU A 64 9.92 -23.69 -7.92
CA GLU A 64 9.81 -22.55 -7.01
C GLU A 64 10.96 -21.57 -7.27
N ILE A 65 10.62 -20.32 -7.58
CA ILE A 65 11.57 -19.22 -7.72
C ILE A 65 11.42 -18.32 -6.50
N VAL A 66 12.52 -18.20 -5.75
CA VAL A 66 12.69 -17.23 -4.68
C VAL A 66 13.12 -15.91 -5.31
N THR A 67 12.43 -14.82 -4.99
CA THR A 67 12.76 -13.49 -5.53
C THR A 67 13.78 -12.79 -4.63
N ALA A 68 14.48 -11.79 -5.18
CA ALA A 68 15.54 -11.06 -4.47
C ALA A 68 15.07 -10.26 -3.23
N ASN A 69 13.76 -10.20 -2.96
CA ASN A 69 13.20 -9.47 -1.82
C ASN A 69 13.33 -10.21 -0.48
N GLU A 70 13.73 -11.50 -0.48
CA GLU A 70 13.88 -12.28 0.75
C GLU A 70 14.91 -11.68 1.74
N ASP A 71 15.99 -11.09 1.21
CA ASP A 71 17.06 -10.46 1.99
C ASP A 71 16.54 -9.25 2.82
N LEU A 72 15.51 -8.56 2.31
CA LEU A 72 14.92 -7.40 2.98
C LEU A 72 14.09 -7.81 4.21
N ASP A 73 13.40 -8.95 4.14
CA ASP A 73 12.60 -9.47 5.25
C ASP A 73 13.48 -10.01 6.38
N GLU A 74 14.60 -10.65 6.04
CA GLU A 74 15.59 -11.08 7.03
C GLU A 74 16.24 -9.87 7.73
N ALA A 75 16.64 -8.86 6.96
CA ALA A 75 17.14 -7.60 7.52
C ALA A 75 16.11 -6.91 8.43
N ARG A 76 14.83 -6.91 8.04
CA ARG A 76 13.75 -6.33 8.85
C ARG A 76 13.58 -7.06 10.17
N ARG A 77 13.63 -8.39 10.18
CA ARG A 77 13.56 -9.19 11.42
C ARG A 77 14.74 -8.89 12.34
N ALA A 78 15.95 -8.87 11.79
CA ALA A 78 17.16 -8.56 12.56
C ALA A 78 17.10 -7.17 13.22
N VAL A 79 16.55 -6.16 12.52
CA VAL A 79 16.35 -4.82 13.07
C VAL A 79 15.35 -4.81 14.24
N LEU A 80 14.24 -5.57 14.12
CA LEU A 80 13.24 -5.66 15.19
C LEU A 80 13.82 -6.35 16.43
N ASP A 81 14.59 -7.42 16.25
CA ASP A 81 15.26 -8.11 17.36
C ASP A 81 16.26 -7.20 18.08
N LEU A 82 17.05 -6.44 17.33
CA LEU A 82 17.98 -5.46 17.90
C LEU A 82 17.26 -4.39 18.71
N PHE A 83 16.09 -3.94 18.24
CA PHE A 83 15.28 -2.96 18.96
C PHE A 83 14.76 -3.49 20.29
N ASP A 84 14.31 -4.75 20.33
CA ASP A 84 13.85 -5.39 21.56
C ASP A 84 14.98 -5.64 22.56
N VAL A 85 16.17 -6.04 22.08
CA VAL A 85 17.38 -6.13 22.92
C VAL A 85 17.73 -4.76 23.51
N THR A 86 17.67 -3.72 22.69
CA THR A 86 17.96 -2.34 23.13
C THR A 86 16.95 -1.86 24.18
N LYS A 87 15.66 -2.12 24.00
CA LYS A 87 14.63 -1.81 25.02
C LYS A 87 14.91 -2.51 26.35
N ARG A 88 15.28 -3.79 26.32
CA ARG A 88 15.63 -4.55 27.53
C ARG A 88 16.85 -3.97 28.22
N LEU A 89 17.87 -3.59 27.46
CA LEU A 89 19.07 -2.93 27.98
C LEU A 89 18.71 -1.58 28.64
N VAL A 90 17.93 -0.73 27.97
CA VAL A 90 17.49 0.57 28.50
C VAL A 90 16.65 0.41 29.77
N ALA A 91 15.77 -0.59 29.82
CA ALA A 91 15.00 -0.92 31.02
C ALA A 91 15.90 -1.41 32.16
N ALA A 92 16.89 -2.27 31.88
CA ALA A 92 17.85 -2.78 32.85
C ALA A 92 18.79 -1.69 33.39
N LEU A 93 19.15 -0.71 32.56
CA LEU A 93 19.95 0.46 32.96
C LEU A 93 19.14 1.52 33.74
N GLY A 94 17.83 1.31 33.94
CA GLY A 94 16.98 2.18 34.76
C GLY A 94 16.76 3.58 34.19
N VAL A 95 17.06 3.81 32.91
CA VAL A 95 17.00 5.13 32.26
C VAL A 95 15.54 5.56 31.99
N ILE A 96 14.58 4.63 32.03
CA ILE A 96 13.14 4.93 31.95
C ILE A 96 12.44 4.28 33.13
N SER A 97 11.94 5.10 34.05
CA SER A 97 11.03 4.66 35.11
C SER A 97 9.67 4.31 34.48
N THR A 98 9.42 3.03 34.21
CA THR A 98 8.07 2.57 33.86
C THR A 98 7.21 2.59 35.12
N LYS A 99 6.65 3.76 35.44
CA LYS A 99 5.60 3.88 36.46
C LYS A 99 4.41 3.01 36.01
N PRO A 100 4.04 1.94 36.73
CA PRO A 100 2.89 1.14 36.37
C PRO A 100 1.63 2.02 36.49
N ALA A 101 0.79 1.98 35.46
CA ALA A 101 -0.51 2.64 35.47
C ALA A 101 -1.35 2.09 36.62
N SER A 102 -1.70 2.96 37.56
CA SER A 102 -2.65 2.66 38.64
C SER A 102 -4.03 2.39 38.04
N PRO A 103 -4.75 1.33 38.46
CA PRO A 103 -6.06 1.02 37.89
C PRO A 103 -7.10 2.02 38.42
N ALA A 104 -7.52 2.94 37.55
CA ALA A 104 -8.62 3.85 37.86
C ALA A 104 -9.96 3.08 37.81
N ARG A 105 -10.59 3.00 38.99
CA ARG A 105 -12.03 2.95 39.28
C ARG A 105 -12.98 2.53 38.13
N GLN A 106 -13.59 1.36 38.33
CA GLN A 106 -14.94 1.09 37.87
C GLN A 106 -15.92 2.09 38.50
N THR A 107 -16.66 2.81 37.67
CA THR A 107 -17.99 3.32 38.01
C THR A 107 -18.92 3.06 36.81
N ALA A 108 -20.12 2.59 37.13
CA ALA A 108 -21.13 2.01 36.25
C ALA A 108 -21.76 2.99 35.23
N HIS A 109 -22.35 2.39 34.18
CA HIS A 109 -23.23 2.87 33.09
C HIS A 109 -24.60 3.48 33.55
N PRO A 110 -25.54 3.88 32.65
CA PRO A 110 -25.56 4.92 31.57
C PRO A 110 -26.80 5.87 31.83
N PRO A 111 -27.41 6.71 30.92
CA PRO A 111 -27.96 6.34 29.59
C PRO A 111 -27.88 7.43 28.48
N ASP A 112 -28.27 7.01 27.28
CA ASP A 112 -28.92 7.80 26.21
C ASP A 112 -28.31 9.12 25.73
N SER A 113 -27.64 9.03 24.58
CA SER A 113 -27.75 10.08 23.57
C SER A 113 -27.53 9.47 22.19
N ALA A 114 -28.64 9.37 21.44
CA ALA A 114 -28.69 8.97 20.06
C ALA A 114 -27.69 9.75 19.22
N VAL A 115 -26.78 9.04 18.54
CA VAL A 115 -25.93 9.66 17.51
C VAL A 115 -26.79 9.81 16.26
N HIS A 116 -27.21 11.04 16.02
CA HIS A 116 -27.74 11.50 14.73
C HIS A 116 -26.76 11.17 13.60
N TYR A 117 -27.21 10.37 12.62
CA TYR A 117 -26.59 10.33 11.29
C TYR A 117 -27.01 11.61 10.54
N GLY A 118 -26.33 12.71 10.83
CA GLY A 118 -26.53 14.01 10.18
C GLY A 118 -25.46 14.23 9.12
N GLY A 119 -25.82 14.04 7.86
CA GLY A 119 -24.96 14.35 6.72
C GLY A 119 -24.50 15.80 6.71
N THR A 120 -23.19 16.00 6.66
CA THR A 120 -22.57 17.28 6.32
C THR A 120 -21.68 17.05 5.11
N GLY A 121 -22.31 17.03 3.92
CA GLY A 121 -21.61 17.29 2.66
C GLY A 121 -21.03 18.71 2.76
N SER A 122 -19.79 18.77 3.23
CA SER A 122 -19.14 20.01 3.64
C SER A 122 -18.97 20.94 2.44
N GLU A 123 -19.11 22.24 2.66
CA GLU A 123 -18.99 23.30 1.65
C GLU A 123 -17.74 23.21 0.76
N THR A 124 -16.73 22.47 1.22
CA THR A 124 -15.52 22.14 0.46
C THR A 124 -15.80 21.29 -0.77
N GLU A 125 -16.76 20.36 -0.73
CA GLU A 125 -17.15 19.54 -1.89
C GLU A 125 -17.85 20.39 -2.95
N ARG A 126 -18.75 21.30 -2.54
CA ARG A 126 -19.42 22.24 -3.45
C ARG A 126 -18.42 23.18 -4.13
N ARG A 127 -17.47 23.73 -3.38
CA ARG A 127 -16.40 24.58 -3.94
C ARG A 127 -15.50 23.82 -4.92
N THR A 128 -15.25 22.54 -4.64
CA THR A 128 -14.42 21.71 -5.51
C THR A 128 -15.15 21.36 -6.81
N ALA A 129 -16.44 21.03 -6.73
CA ALA A 129 -17.29 20.76 -7.89
C ALA A 129 -17.43 22.00 -8.80
N GLU A 130 -17.68 23.19 -8.23
CA GLU A 130 -17.79 24.43 -9.01
C GLU A 130 -16.49 24.81 -9.72
N ARG A 131 -15.34 24.55 -9.08
CA ARG A 131 -14.02 24.81 -9.68
C ARG A 131 -13.75 23.90 -10.89
N LEU A 132 -14.15 22.64 -10.80
CA LEU A 132 -14.02 21.67 -11.90
C LEU A 132 -14.93 22.02 -13.09
N GLU A 133 -16.19 22.40 -12.85
CA GLU A 133 -17.10 22.79 -13.93
C GLU A 133 -16.61 24.02 -14.70
N LYS A 134 -16.03 25.01 -14.00
CA LYS A 134 -15.46 26.21 -14.63
C LYS A 134 -14.28 25.87 -15.55
N MET A 135 -13.42 24.94 -15.14
CA MET A 135 -12.28 24.50 -15.96
C MET A 135 -12.74 23.73 -17.21
N VAL A 136 -13.75 22.88 -17.11
CA VAL A 136 -14.28 22.12 -18.26
C VAL A 136 -14.92 23.02 -19.30
N ARG A 137 -15.67 24.06 -18.88
CA ARG A 137 -16.26 25.04 -19.81
C ARG A 137 -15.19 25.87 -20.54
N GLN A 138 -14.14 26.28 -19.85
CA GLN A 138 -13.02 27.03 -20.46
C GLN A 138 -12.23 26.17 -21.47
N GLY A 139 -12.04 24.88 -21.18
CA GLY A 139 -11.39 23.95 -22.10
C GLY A 139 -12.19 23.67 -23.38
N LYS A 140 -13.53 23.64 -23.30
CA LYS A 140 -14.40 23.41 -24.46
C LYS A 140 -14.47 24.61 -25.41
N HIS A 141 -14.35 25.84 -24.91
CA HIS A 141 -14.32 27.03 -25.78
C HIS A 141 -12.99 27.17 -26.54
N LYS A 142 -11.87 26.84 -25.92
CA LYS A 142 -10.55 26.90 -26.58
C LYS A 142 -10.40 25.89 -27.72
N ARG A 143 -11.09 24.74 -27.66
CA ARG A 143 -11.06 23.72 -28.71
C ARG A 143 -11.99 23.98 -29.89
N ARG A 144 -12.89 24.98 -29.80
CA ARG A 144 -13.81 25.35 -30.88
C ARG A 144 -13.38 26.59 -31.67
N SER A 145 -12.34 27.31 -31.23
CA SER A 145 -11.79 28.45 -31.97
C SER A 145 -10.62 28.09 -32.89
N ASP A 146 -10.06 26.89 -32.75
CA ASP A 146 -8.89 26.40 -33.52
C ASP A 146 -9.26 25.32 -34.56
N ALA A 147 -10.54 25.15 -34.88
CA ALA A 147 -11.07 24.27 -35.92
C ALA A 147 -12.00 25.04 -36.85
#